data_AF-A0A7J2WE01-F1
#
_entry.id   AF-A0A7J2WE01-F1
#
_cell.length_a   1.000
_cell.length_b   1.000
_cell.length_c   1.000
_cell.angle_alpha   90.00
_cell.angle_beta   90.00
_cell.angle_gamma   90.00
#
_symmetry.space_group_name_H-M   'P 1'
#
loop_
_entity.id
_entity.type
_entity.pdbx_description
1 polymer ?
#
loop_
_entity_poly.entity_id
_entity_poly.type
_entity_poly.pdbx_seq_one_letter_code
_entity_poly.pdbx_strand_id
1 'polypeptide(L)'
;MGYILLENGFTWFKDWYFPEGFMEGGPKLQAEKPIDEKARMRHLTEICSTAREYVEKIKDFTLGNPYLEIWMKSVQRAKNVLTTLCRNHSL
;
A
#
# COMPACT_ATOMS: atom_id res chain seq x y z
N MET A 1 -5.54 0.75 -6.87
CA MET A 1 -6.52 -0.25 -6.38
C MET A 1 -6.40 -0.46 -4.87
N GLY A 2 -5.23 -0.84 -4.32
CA GLY A 2 -5.07 -1.09 -2.87
C GLY A 2 -5.53 0.05 -1.93
N TYR A 3 -5.29 1.31 -2.29
CA TYR A 3 -5.76 2.45 -1.50
C TYR A 3 -7.30 2.49 -1.33
N ILE A 4 -8.06 2.19 -2.39
CA ILE A 4 -9.53 2.17 -2.33
C ILE A 4 -10.00 1.03 -1.41
N LEU A 5 -9.35 -0.12 -1.47
CA LEU A 5 -9.65 -1.25 -0.58
C LEU A 5 -9.34 -0.89 0.89
N LEU A 6 -8.23 -0.17 1.14
CA LEU A 6 -7.90 0.31 2.48
C LEU A 6 -8.97 1.26 3.04
N GLU A 7 -9.48 2.19 2.21
CA GLU A 7 -10.60 3.08 2.59
C GLU A 7 -11.89 2.31 2.89
N ASN A 8 -12.02 1.06 2.41
CA ASN A 8 -13.15 0.17 2.67
C ASN A 8 -12.89 -0.84 3.81
N GLY A 9 -11.84 -0.63 4.61
CA GLY A 9 -11.55 -1.41 5.82
C GLY A 9 -10.75 -2.69 5.62
N PHE A 10 -10.22 -2.92 4.42
CA PHE A 10 -9.26 -4.00 4.19
C PHE A 10 -7.88 -3.56 4.69
N THR A 11 -7.23 -4.36 5.53
CA THR A 11 -5.95 -3.98 6.14
C THR A 11 -4.83 -4.96 5.83
N TRP A 12 -5.14 -6.16 5.35
CA TRP A 12 -4.12 -7.09 4.87
C TRP A 12 -4.15 -7.16 3.36
N PHE A 13 -2.96 -7.13 2.73
CA PHE A 13 -2.80 -7.13 1.28
C PHE A 13 -1.74 -8.11 0.85
N LYS A 14 -1.96 -8.76 -0.29
CA LYS A 14 -0.97 -9.59 -0.95
C LYS A 14 -1.02 -9.37 -2.45
N ASP A 15 0.13 -8.99 -3.01
CA ASP A 15 0.31 -8.90 -4.44
C ASP A 15 0.77 -10.27 -4.97
N TRP A 16 -0.07 -10.89 -5.80
CA TRP A 16 0.21 -12.14 -6.46
C TRP A 16 0.71 -11.84 -7.87
N TYR A 17 2.03 -11.73 -7.99
CA TYR A 17 2.72 -11.69 -9.26
C TYR A 17 3.39 -13.05 -9.51
N PHE A 18 2.95 -13.76 -10.54
CA PHE A 18 3.59 -14.99 -11.01
C PHE A 18 4.29 -14.68 -12.33
N PRO A 19 5.64 -14.80 -12.43
CA PRO A 19 6.32 -14.75 -13.72
C PRO A 19 5.81 -15.90 -14.61
N GLU A 20 5.70 -15.65 -15.92
CA GLU A 20 4.85 -16.45 -16.82
C GLU A 20 5.12 -17.96 -16.76
N GLY A 21 4.05 -18.77 -16.67
CA GLY A 21 4.07 -20.20 -17.01
C GLY A 21 3.92 -21.21 -15.86
N PHE A 22 3.78 -20.79 -14.59
CA PHE A 22 3.74 -21.74 -13.47
C PHE A 22 2.35 -22.01 -12.87
N MET A 23 1.39 -21.07 -13.00
CA MET A 23 0.01 -21.26 -12.53
C MET A 23 -0.96 -20.42 -13.38
N GLU A 24 -2.07 -21.01 -13.83
CA GLU A 24 -3.14 -20.27 -14.50
C GLU A 24 -3.78 -19.26 -13.53
N GLY A 25 -3.58 -17.98 -13.77
CA GLY A 25 -4.12 -16.89 -12.98
C GLY A 25 -3.31 -15.62 -13.20
N GLY A 26 -3.92 -14.60 -13.80
CA GLY A 26 -3.24 -13.32 -14.04
C GLY A 26 -2.86 -12.59 -12.76
N PRO A 27 -2.13 -11.46 -12.88
CA PRO A 27 -1.73 -10.62 -11.74
C PRO A 27 -2.94 -10.23 -10.88
N LYS A 28 -2.86 -10.44 -9.56
CA LYS A 28 -3.98 -10.19 -8.62
C LYS A 28 -3.49 -9.49 -7.36
N LEU A 29 -4.24 -8.48 -6.94
CA LEU A 29 -4.13 -7.94 -5.59
C LEU A 29 -5.21 -8.58 -4.71
N GLN A 30 -4.81 -9.41 -3.76
CA GLN A 30 -5.68 -9.93 -2.71
C GLN A 30 -5.72 -8.94 -1.55
N ALA A 31 -6.90 -8.79 -0.93
CA ALA A 31 -7.08 -8.00 0.27
C ALA A 31 -8.06 -8.67 1.24
N GLU A 32 -7.78 -8.58 2.54
CA GLU A 32 -8.63 -9.16 3.59
C GLU A 32 -8.94 -8.13 4.68
N LYS A 33 -10.15 -8.22 5.24
CA LYS A 33 -10.54 -7.48 6.44
C LYS A 33 -9.92 -8.16 7.67
N PRO A 34 -9.54 -7.39 8.71
CA PRO A 34 -8.97 -7.97 9.91
C PRO A 34 -10.03 -8.78 10.66
N ILE A 35 -9.62 -9.91 11.23
CA ILE A 35 -10.51 -10.76 12.04
C ILE A 35 -10.87 -10.12 13.39
N ASP A 36 -9.97 -9.29 13.93
CA ASP A 36 -10.15 -8.55 15.18
C ASP A 36 -9.32 -7.26 15.19
N GLU A 37 -9.47 -6.47 16.25
CA GLU A 37 -8.76 -5.20 16.41
C GLU A 37 -7.25 -5.39 16.54
N LYS A 38 -6.79 -6.49 17.15
CA LYS A 38 -5.37 -6.77 17.33
C LYS A 38 -4.69 -7.02 15.98
N ALA A 39 -5.33 -7.80 15.11
CA ALA A 39 -4.89 -8.02 13.74
C ALA A 39 -4.93 -6.72 12.94
N ARG A 40 -5.99 -5.91 13.10
CA ARG A 40 -6.09 -4.59 12.47
C ARG A 40 -4.89 -3.71 12.82
N MET A 41 -4.57 -3.58 14.11
CA MET A 41 -3.44 -2.76 14.57
C MET A 41 -2.12 -3.27 14.00
N ARG A 42 -1.86 -4.58 14.05
CA ARG A 42 -0.65 -5.18 13.47
C ARG A 42 -0.51 -4.86 11.97
N HIS A 43 -1.58 -5.04 11.19
CA HIS A 43 -1.56 -4.76 9.76
C HIS A 43 -1.36 -3.26 9.47
N LEU A 44 -2.00 -2.38 10.22
CA LEU A 44 -1.83 -0.93 10.08
C LEU A 44 -0.40 -0.50 10.43
N THR A 45 0.23 -1.08 11.45
CA THR A 45 1.64 -0.84 11.76
C THR A 45 2.53 -1.17 10.56
N GLU A 46 2.30 -2.31 9.92
CA GLU A 46 3.06 -2.75 8.75
C GLU A 46 2.83 -1.80 7.56
N ILE A 47 1.57 -1.49 7.23
CA ILE A 47 1.22 -0.51 6.18
C ILE A 47 1.91 0.83 6.42
N CYS A 48 1.88 1.32 7.66
CA CYS A 48 2.51 2.58 8.03
C CYS A 48 4.04 2.53 7.86
N SER A 49 4.68 1.43 8.23
CA SER A 49 6.12 1.24 8.02
C SER A 49 6.46 1.26 6.52
N THR A 50 5.78 0.44 5.72
CA THR A 50 6.01 0.36 4.27
C THR A 50 5.72 1.67 3.55
N ALA A 51 4.67 2.40 3.95
CA ALA A 51 4.34 3.69 3.36
C ALA A 51 5.40 4.76 3.66
N ARG A 52 6.03 4.76 4.85
CA ARG A 52 7.15 5.66 5.17
C ARG A 52 8.35 5.35 4.27
N GLU A 53 8.74 4.07 4.22
CA GLU A 53 9.86 3.60 3.42
C GLU A 53 9.68 3.95 1.93
N TYR A 54 8.47 3.76 1.40
CA TYR A 54 8.13 4.09 0.02
C TYR A 54 8.30 5.58 -0.29
N VAL A 55 7.78 6.46 0.58
CA VAL A 55 7.87 7.93 0.39
C VAL A 55 9.32 8.43 0.52
N GLU A 56 10.16 7.76 1.31
CA GLU A 56 11.58 8.08 1.42
C GLU A 56 12.33 7.71 0.14
N LYS A 57 12.14 6.48 -0.35
CA LYS A 57 12.83 5.95 -1.54
C LYS A 57 12.49 6.68 -2.85
N ILE A 58 11.28 7.23 -2.96
CA ILE A 58 10.83 7.82 -4.23
C ILE A 58 11.37 9.22 -4.51
N LYS A 59 11.98 9.89 -3.51
CA LYS A 59 12.57 11.23 -3.69
C LYS A 59 13.66 11.26 -4.76
N ASP A 60 14.25 10.10 -5.05
CA ASP A 60 15.40 9.97 -5.94
C ASP A 60 15.00 9.65 -7.41
N PHE A 61 13.73 9.36 -7.70
CA PHE A 61 13.31 8.70 -8.95
C PHE A 61 12.54 9.58 -9.97
N THR A 62 12.43 10.90 -9.77
CA THR A 62 11.44 11.72 -10.51
C THR A 62 11.92 12.43 -11.78
N LEU A 63 13.20 12.37 -12.15
CA LEU A 63 13.71 13.04 -13.36
C LEU A 63 13.46 12.18 -14.62
N GLY A 64 12.61 12.66 -15.53
CA GLY A 64 12.43 12.11 -16.88
C GLY A 64 11.48 10.91 -17.02
N ASN A 65 10.69 10.56 -15.99
CA ASN A 65 9.81 9.39 -16.02
C ASN A 65 8.49 9.68 -16.76
N PRO A 66 8.12 8.94 -17.83
CA PRO A 66 6.88 9.15 -18.58
C PRO A 66 5.61 8.86 -17.76
N TYR A 67 5.75 8.22 -16.60
CA TYR A 67 4.65 7.92 -15.67
C TYR A 67 4.61 8.87 -14.47
N LEU A 68 5.26 10.04 -14.55
CA LEU A 68 5.38 10.99 -13.43
C LEU A 68 4.03 11.28 -12.75
N GLU A 69 2.96 11.46 -13.52
CA GLU A 69 1.62 11.72 -12.97
C GLU A 69 1.09 10.56 -12.10
N ILE A 70 1.26 9.32 -12.57
CA ILE A 70 0.82 8.12 -11.85
C ILE A 70 1.62 7.97 -10.55
N TRP A 71 2.92 8.22 -10.61
CA TRP A 71 3.80 8.23 -9.45
C TRP A 71 3.43 9.33 -8.45
N MET A 72 3.14 10.54 -8.91
CA MET A 72 2.68 11.62 -8.03
C MET A 72 1.39 11.23 -7.31
N LYS A 73 0.44 10.58 -8.00
CA LYS A 73 -0.79 10.08 -7.38
C LYS A 73 -0.53 8.98 -6.36
N SER A 74 0.40 8.05 -6.61
CA SER A 74 0.74 7.01 -5.63
C SER A 74 1.44 7.58 -4.39
N VAL A 75 2.36 8.53 -4.57
CA VAL A 75 3.00 9.26 -3.47
C VAL A 75 1.99 10.02 -2.64
N GLN A 76 1.04 10.71 -3.29
CA GLN A 76 0.00 11.43 -2.57
C GLN A 76 -0.86 10.49 -1.72
N ARG A 77 -1.24 9.32 -2.25
CA ARG A 77 -1.98 8.30 -1.49
C ARG A 77 -1.17 7.76 -0.30
N ALA A 78 0.12 7.50 -0.48
CA ALA A 78 1.00 7.06 0.61
C ALA A 78 1.10 8.14 1.71
N LYS A 79 1.26 9.41 1.33
CA LYS A 79 1.22 10.53 2.29
C LYS A 79 -0.12 10.61 3.02
N ASN A 80 -1.23 10.44 2.32
CA ASN A 80 -2.55 10.42 2.94
C ASN A 80 -2.63 9.32 4.02
N VAL A 81 -2.24 8.07 3.69
CA VAL A 81 -2.15 6.96 4.65
C VAL A 81 -1.34 7.34 5.90
N LEU A 82 -0.17 7.93 5.72
CA LEU A 82 0.68 8.37 6.83
C LEU A 82 0.01 9.43 7.72
N THR A 83 -0.71 10.37 7.10
CA THR A 83 -1.37 11.45 7.84
C THR A 83 -2.66 11.03 8.52
N THR A 84 -3.46 10.14 7.92
CA THR A 84 -4.81 9.80 8.42
C THR A 84 -4.81 8.56 9.30
N LEU A 85 -4.00 7.55 8.98
CA LEU A 85 -3.94 6.31 9.72
C LEU A 85 -2.78 6.36 10.71
N CYS A 86 -1.58 6.71 10.26
CA CYS A 86 -0.37 6.52 11.06
C CYS A 86 -0.10 7.62 12.10
N ARG A 87 -0.75 8.79 12.02
CA ARG A 87 -0.68 9.85 13.05
C ARG A 87 -1.76 9.72 14.13
N ASN A 88 -2.90 9.14 13.79
CA ASN A 88 -4.00 8.94 14.74
C ASN A 88 -3.78 7.70 15.62
N HIS A 89 -2.94 6.78 15.16
CA HIS A 89 -2.45 5.64 15.93
C HIS A 89 -1.03 5.94 16.42
N SER A 90 -0.91 6.77 17.45
CA SER A 90 0.32 6.85 18.25
C SER A 90 0.57 5.47 18.88
N LEU A 91 1.34 4.63 18.18
CA LEU A 91 1.99 3.45 18.74
C LEU A 91 3.17 3.88 19.59
#